data_AF-A0AAN2WJ12-F1
#
_entry.id   AF-A0AAN2WJ12-F1
#
_cell.length_a   1.000
_cell.length_b   1.000
_cell.length_c   1.000
_cell.angle_alpha   90.00
_cell.angle_beta   90.00
_cell.angle_gamma   90.00
#
_symmetry.space_group_name_H-M   'P 1'
#
loop_
_entity.id
_entity.type
_entity.pdbx_description
1 polymer ?
#
loop_
_entity_poly.entity_id
_entity_poly.type
_entity_poly.pdbx_seq_one_letter_code
_entity_poly.pdbx_strand_id
1 'polypeptide(L)'
;MIARNKYTITEVNLSDETFEEKCFYFREQDTIKKFKREANSMCEFKLLDAHMGQKSSDLLAVFLEETTSLCIQDCKENSKNFFISIIDYLFKFAEINYGSPIKGALSYCSHSEGYFTLLKNDKQKKVSFEKIFTENKDSLDDCYKNYLFNNQKKYQVLQLVIDKVKEELIEHIPNKKVYFYEVQDNNANLDGLLLRSEFHMNMNQNKKFIKMTKDLNFQKLRFITIMVYYFFKNLGLTNTERYLMCYLAYRTIEINENVLLKNEITKF
;
A
#
# COMPACT_ATOMS: atom_id res chain seq x y z
N MET A 1 -14.33 -4.19 23.14
CA MET A 1 -15.43 -4.10 22.14
C MET A 1 -15.26 -2.78 21.40
N ILE A 2 -14.67 -2.79 20.20
CA ILE A 2 -14.54 -1.57 19.38
C ILE A 2 -15.95 -1.19 18.92
N ALA A 3 -16.47 -0.07 19.45
CA ALA A 3 -17.74 0.52 19.02
C ALA A 3 -17.76 0.66 17.50
N ARG A 4 -18.90 0.40 16.85
CA ARG A 4 -19.03 0.59 15.40
C ARG A 4 -18.55 2.00 15.06
N ASN A 5 -17.63 2.10 14.11
CA ASN A 5 -17.05 3.38 13.75
C ASN A 5 -18.07 4.19 12.96
N LYS A 6 -18.81 5.05 13.66
CA LYS A 6 -19.79 5.94 13.07
C LYS A 6 -19.14 7.29 12.79
N TYR A 7 -19.34 7.79 11.58
CA TYR A 7 -18.66 8.99 11.06
C TYR A 7 -19.65 10.02 10.55
N THR A 8 -19.45 11.27 10.89
CA THR A 8 -20.03 12.37 10.14
C THR A 8 -19.18 12.56 8.89
N ILE A 9 -19.84 12.58 7.73
CA ILE A 9 -19.20 12.72 6.43
C ILE A 9 -19.53 14.12 5.92
N THR A 10 -18.50 14.91 5.65
CA THR A 10 -18.64 16.27 5.12
C THR A 10 -17.88 16.36 3.81
N GLU A 11 -18.51 16.90 2.77
CA GLU A 11 -17.79 17.25 1.54
C GLU A 11 -17.02 18.55 1.77
N VAL A 12 -15.74 18.56 1.41
CA VAL A 12 -14.82 19.65 1.71
C VAL A 12 -14.04 20.06 0.46
N ASN A 13 -13.77 21.35 0.35
CA ASN A 13 -12.93 21.91 -0.70
C ASN A 13 -11.51 22.10 -0.15
N LEU A 14 -10.51 21.46 -0.76
CA LEU A 14 -9.13 21.45 -0.25
C LEU A 14 -8.49 22.84 -0.15
N SER A 15 -8.97 23.81 -0.93
CA SER A 15 -8.42 25.17 -0.94
C SER A 15 -8.71 25.94 0.35
N ASP A 16 -9.74 25.55 1.09
CA ASP A 16 -10.33 26.40 2.14
C ASP A 16 -10.24 25.78 3.54
N GLU A 17 -9.74 24.55 3.68
CA GLU A 17 -9.74 23.86 4.97
C GLU A 17 -8.41 23.92 5.74
N THR A 18 -8.54 24.25 7.02
CA THR A 18 -7.55 23.88 8.02
C THR A 18 -7.75 22.39 8.34
N PHE A 19 -6.75 21.57 8.08
CA PHE A 19 -6.81 20.15 8.39
C PHE A 19 -7.06 19.94 9.89
N GLU A 20 -8.14 19.22 10.23
CA GLU A 20 -8.51 18.91 11.62
C GLU A 20 -7.84 17.63 12.13
N GLU A 21 -7.38 17.66 13.37
CA GLU A 21 -6.95 16.45 14.08
C GLU A 21 -8.14 15.48 14.27
N LYS A 22 -7.86 14.16 14.29
CA LYS A 22 -8.88 13.08 14.47
C LYS A 22 -9.95 13.00 13.37
N CYS A 23 -9.63 13.51 12.19
CA CYS A 23 -10.37 13.26 10.96
C CYS A 23 -9.47 12.52 9.98
N PHE A 24 -10.06 11.87 8.98
CA PHE A 24 -9.32 11.48 7.79
C PHE A 24 -10.06 11.93 6.53
N TYR A 25 -9.29 12.11 5.47
CA TYR A 25 -9.77 12.64 4.19
C TYR A 25 -9.70 11.54 3.15
N PHE A 26 -10.76 11.41 2.35
CA PHE A 26 -10.85 10.42 1.29
C PHE A 26 -11.26 11.11 -0.01
N ARG A 27 -10.46 10.95 -1.05
CA ARG A 27 -10.78 11.48 -2.39
C ARG A 27 -11.66 10.48 -3.14
N GLU A 28 -12.84 10.92 -3.56
CA GLU A 28 -13.74 10.20 -4.46
C GLU A 28 -13.97 11.04 -5.71
N GLN A 29 -13.38 10.62 -6.83
CA GLN A 29 -13.47 11.35 -8.09
C GLN A 29 -12.99 12.80 -7.91
N ASP A 30 -13.89 13.77 -8.12
CA ASP A 30 -13.63 15.21 -8.05
C ASP A 30 -13.98 15.81 -6.69
N THR A 31 -14.48 15.02 -5.73
CA THR A 31 -14.80 15.49 -4.38
C THR A 31 -13.88 14.88 -3.32
N ILE A 32 -13.73 15.62 -2.22
CA ILE A 32 -13.01 15.14 -1.05
C ILE A 32 -13.98 15.09 0.10
N LYS A 33 -14.06 13.91 0.72
CA LYS A 33 -14.91 13.63 1.86
C LYS A 33 -14.03 13.60 3.10
N LYS A 34 -14.39 14.43 4.07
CA LYS A 34 -13.84 14.40 5.42
C LYS A 34 -14.69 13.48 6.27
N PHE A 35 -14.03 12.54 6.93
CA PHE A 35 -14.63 11.60 7.86
C PHE A 35 -14.22 11.98 9.27
N LYS A 36 -15.19 12.38 10.08
CA LYS A 36 -15.01 12.72 11.49
C LYS A 36 -15.77 11.74 12.37
N ARG A 37 -15.10 11.09 13.30
CA ARG A 37 -15.74 10.12 14.19
C ARG A 37 -16.64 10.86 15.19
N GLU A 38 -17.93 10.51 15.25
CA GLU A 38 -18.89 11.15 16.15
C GLU A 38 -19.82 10.12 16.81
N ALA A 39 -20.03 10.26 18.12
CA ALA A 39 -20.79 9.29 18.93
C ALA A 39 -22.24 9.10 18.43
N ASN A 40 -22.83 10.15 17.86
CA ASN A 40 -24.24 10.18 17.42
C ASN A 40 -24.41 10.06 15.91
N SER A 41 -23.33 9.82 15.15
CA SER A 41 -23.48 9.59 13.71
C SER A 41 -24.25 8.29 13.43
N MET A 42 -24.83 8.16 12.24
CA MET A 42 -25.46 6.95 11.74
C MET A 42 -24.71 6.32 10.56
N CYS A 43 -23.69 7.01 10.00
CA CYS A 43 -22.98 6.53 8.81
C CYS A 43 -21.77 5.66 9.19
N GLU A 44 -21.68 4.47 8.59
CA GLU A 44 -20.54 3.57 8.75
C GLU A 44 -19.53 3.82 7.62
N PHE A 45 -18.23 3.82 7.95
CA PHE A 45 -17.19 3.82 6.92
C PHE A 45 -17.05 2.41 6.34
N LYS A 46 -17.48 2.23 5.09
CA LYS A 46 -17.35 0.97 4.34
C LYS A 46 -16.70 1.26 3.00
N LEU A 47 -15.44 0.86 2.87
CA LEU A 47 -14.65 1.12 1.68
C LEU A 47 -13.98 -0.13 1.12
N LEU A 48 -13.50 -1.00 2.00
CA LEU A 48 -13.03 -2.32 1.60
C LEU A 48 -14.22 -3.18 1.26
N ASP A 49 -14.02 -4.08 0.31
CA ASP A 49 -15.02 -5.05 -0.10
C ASP A 49 -15.58 -5.77 1.14
N ALA A 50 -16.91 -5.94 1.21
CA ALA A 50 -17.57 -6.70 2.28
C ALA A 50 -16.96 -8.11 2.43
N HIS A 51 -16.45 -8.62 1.33
CA HIS A 51 -15.70 -9.85 1.20
C HIS A 51 -14.30 -9.87 1.84
N MET A 52 -13.79 -8.75 2.35
CA MET A 52 -12.57 -8.72 3.16
C MET A 52 -12.84 -8.90 4.66
N GLY A 53 -14.11 -9.10 5.03
CA GLY A 53 -14.56 -9.28 6.40
C GLY A 53 -15.00 -7.98 7.08
N GLN A 54 -15.89 -8.12 8.05
CA GLN A 54 -16.60 -7.01 8.70
C GLN A 54 -15.70 -6.01 9.46
N LYS A 55 -14.48 -6.42 9.85
CA LYS A 55 -13.53 -5.54 10.58
C LYS A 55 -12.52 -4.84 9.66
N SER A 56 -12.54 -5.15 8.37
CA SER A 56 -11.54 -4.66 7.44
C SER A 56 -11.58 -3.13 7.29
N SER A 57 -12.74 -2.56 6.98
CA SER A 57 -12.92 -1.10 6.85
C SER A 57 -12.73 -0.37 8.18
N ASP A 58 -13.10 -0.99 9.31
CA ASP A 58 -12.88 -0.42 10.64
C ASP A 58 -11.39 -0.20 10.93
N LEU A 59 -10.57 -1.22 10.68
CA LEU A 59 -9.13 -1.13 10.87
C LEU A 59 -8.50 -0.16 9.88
N LEU A 60 -8.98 -0.11 8.63
CA LEU A 60 -8.51 0.87 7.66
C LEU A 60 -8.78 2.30 8.14
N ALA A 61 -9.95 2.56 8.71
CA ALA A 61 -10.27 3.89 9.22
C ALA A 61 -9.34 4.29 10.37
N VAL A 62 -9.04 3.37 11.29
CA VAL A 62 -8.03 3.58 12.35
C VAL A 62 -6.67 3.92 11.74
N PHE A 63 -6.23 3.15 10.75
CA PHE A 63 -4.96 3.41 10.06
C PHE A 63 -4.94 4.80 9.44
N LEU A 64 -5.98 5.19 8.71
CA LEU A 64 -6.06 6.48 8.03
C LEU A 64 -6.15 7.66 9.01
N GLU A 65 -6.95 7.53 10.06
CA GLU A 65 -7.10 8.56 11.11
C GLU A 65 -5.75 8.83 11.80
N GLU A 66 -5.01 7.78 12.15
CA GLU A 66 -3.74 7.92 12.87
C GLU A 66 -2.55 8.29 11.96
N THR A 67 -2.67 8.07 10.64
CA THR A 67 -1.65 8.47 9.65
C THR A 67 -1.95 9.80 8.97
N THR A 68 -3.10 10.43 9.23
CA THR A 68 -3.49 11.69 8.56
C THR A 68 -2.51 12.82 8.81
N SER A 69 -1.85 12.87 9.97
CA SER A 69 -0.80 13.88 10.24
C SER A 69 0.38 13.79 9.26
N LEU A 70 0.74 12.58 8.83
CA LEU A 70 1.77 12.36 7.80
C LEU A 70 1.31 12.90 6.45
N CYS A 71 0.04 12.70 6.07
CA CYS A 71 -0.53 13.27 4.86
C CYS A 71 -0.43 14.80 4.85
N ILE A 72 -0.81 15.43 5.97
CA ILE A 72 -0.87 16.87 6.08
C ILE A 72 0.52 17.48 5.95
N GLN A 73 1.51 16.87 6.59
CA GLN A 73 2.90 17.32 6.51
C GLN A 73 3.42 17.25 5.07
N ASP A 74 3.26 16.11 4.40
CA ASP A 74 3.77 15.91 3.05
C ASP A 74 3.04 16.79 2.01
N CYS A 75 1.72 17.01 2.17
CA CYS A 75 0.94 17.91 1.31
C CYS A 75 1.33 19.39 1.49
N LYS A 76 1.69 19.82 2.70
CA LYS A 76 2.06 21.22 2.99
C LYS A 76 3.51 21.54 2.62
N GLU A 77 4.43 20.59 2.79
CA GLU A 77 5.87 20.85 2.67
C GLU A 77 6.44 20.61 1.26
N ASN A 78 5.79 19.81 0.38
CA ASN A 78 6.47 19.27 -0.80
C ASN A 78 5.68 19.24 -2.13
N SER A 79 5.00 20.33 -2.52
CA SER A 79 4.30 20.39 -3.82
C SER A 79 5.21 20.15 -5.05
N LYS A 80 6.53 20.40 -4.93
CA LYS A 80 7.49 20.18 -6.03
C LYS A 80 8.08 18.77 -6.11
N ASN A 81 8.08 17.99 -5.02
CA ASN A 81 8.75 16.67 -4.94
C ASN A 81 7.82 15.56 -4.40
N PHE A 82 6.51 15.68 -4.63
CA PHE A 82 5.50 14.77 -4.12
C PHE A 82 5.81 13.30 -4.40
N PHE A 83 6.07 12.93 -5.66
CA PHE A 83 6.34 11.53 -6.03
C PHE A 83 7.62 10.97 -5.38
N ILE A 84 8.69 11.75 -5.26
CA ILE A 84 9.91 11.33 -4.55
C ILE A 84 9.62 11.08 -3.07
N SER A 85 8.76 11.89 -2.45
CA SER A 85 8.35 11.67 -1.05
C SER A 85 7.56 10.36 -0.88
N ILE A 86 6.74 9.98 -1.88
CA ILE A 86 6.06 8.68 -1.90
C ILE A 86 7.05 7.52 -2.04
N ILE A 87 8.09 7.67 -2.85
CA ILE A 87 9.15 6.66 -3.00
C ILE A 87 9.94 6.48 -1.69
N ASP A 88 10.33 7.57 -1.03
CA ASP A 88 10.98 7.53 0.29
C ASP A 88 10.08 6.84 1.33
N TYR A 89 8.78 7.17 1.32
CA TYR A 89 7.78 6.48 2.15
C TYR A 89 7.74 4.98 1.84
N LEU A 90 7.74 4.57 0.57
CA LEU A 90 7.76 3.16 0.18
C LEU A 90 9.00 2.44 0.71
N PHE A 91 10.19 3.06 0.67
CA PHE A 91 11.40 2.46 1.26
C PHE A 91 11.27 2.23 2.76
N LYS A 92 10.81 3.26 3.50
CA LYS A 92 10.58 3.13 4.95
C LYS A 92 9.47 2.15 5.28
N PHE A 93 8.40 2.14 4.50
CA PHE A 93 7.31 1.18 4.67
C PHE A 93 7.78 -0.26 4.46
N ALA A 94 8.64 -0.53 3.47
CA ALA A 94 9.21 -1.86 3.24
C ALA A 94 9.97 -2.36 4.49
N GLU A 95 10.82 -1.51 5.06
CA GLU A 95 11.57 -1.79 6.28
C GLU A 95 10.63 -2.04 7.48
N ILE A 96 9.72 -1.10 7.76
CA ILE A 96 8.79 -1.15 8.90
C ILE A 96 7.85 -2.36 8.84
N ASN A 97 7.23 -2.59 7.68
CA ASN A 97 6.24 -3.64 7.56
C ASN A 97 6.90 -5.01 7.43
N TYR A 98 7.86 -5.17 6.52
CA TYR A 98 8.43 -6.46 6.16
C TYR A 98 9.75 -6.81 6.87
N GLY A 99 10.32 -5.86 7.64
CA GLY A 99 11.62 -5.99 8.28
C GLY A 99 12.80 -5.94 7.32
N SER A 100 12.58 -5.62 6.04
CA SER A 100 13.62 -5.59 5.01
C SER A 100 13.11 -4.87 3.75
N PRO A 101 13.91 -3.94 3.19
CA PRO A 101 13.62 -3.30 1.91
C PRO A 101 13.41 -4.32 0.78
N ILE A 102 14.29 -5.33 0.68
CA ILE A 102 14.21 -6.38 -0.33
C ILE A 102 12.89 -7.18 -0.21
N LYS A 103 12.50 -7.56 1.02
CA LYS A 103 11.24 -8.29 1.24
C LYS A 103 10.01 -7.45 0.88
N GLY A 104 10.00 -6.17 1.22
CA GLY A 104 8.92 -5.27 0.81
C GLY A 104 8.89 -5.04 -0.70
N ALA A 105 10.06 -4.94 -1.34
CA ALA A 105 10.20 -4.78 -2.78
C ALA A 105 9.57 -5.93 -3.58
N LEU A 106 9.54 -7.15 -3.06
CA LEU A 106 8.80 -8.27 -3.68
C LEU A 106 7.31 -7.97 -3.79
N SER A 107 6.72 -7.32 -2.79
CA SER A 107 5.31 -6.91 -2.84
C SER A 107 5.07 -5.81 -3.87
N TYR A 108 6.01 -4.87 -4.01
CA TYR A 108 5.93 -3.80 -5.00
C TYR A 108 6.08 -4.36 -6.43
N CYS A 109 7.05 -5.25 -6.64
CA CYS A 109 7.24 -5.97 -7.89
C CYS A 109 5.98 -6.77 -8.26
N SER A 110 5.43 -7.55 -7.33
CA SER A 110 4.16 -8.26 -7.53
C SER A 110 3.02 -7.31 -7.93
N HIS A 111 2.94 -6.13 -7.34
CA HIS A 111 1.88 -5.17 -7.61
C HIS A 111 2.00 -4.57 -9.02
N SER A 112 3.20 -4.14 -9.42
CA SER A 112 3.46 -3.58 -10.74
C SER A 112 3.38 -4.63 -11.85
N GLU A 113 3.93 -5.82 -11.65
CA GLU A 113 3.82 -6.94 -12.59
C GLU A 113 2.36 -7.38 -12.77
N GLY A 114 1.59 -7.42 -11.67
CA GLY A 114 0.16 -7.72 -11.71
C GLY A 114 -0.57 -6.72 -12.59
N TYR A 115 -0.28 -5.43 -12.46
CA TYR A 115 -0.85 -4.39 -13.33
C TYR A 115 -0.52 -4.60 -14.81
N PHE A 116 0.74 -4.90 -15.15
CA PHE A 116 1.12 -5.12 -16.55
C PHE A 116 0.31 -6.26 -17.17
N THR A 117 0.17 -7.39 -16.46
CA THR A 117 -0.54 -8.57 -17.00
C THR A 117 -2.04 -8.37 -17.24
N LEU A 118 -2.65 -7.39 -16.56
CA LEU A 118 -4.06 -7.03 -16.73
C LEU A 118 -4.31 -6.16 -17.98
N LEU A 119 -3.26 -5.57 -18.56
CA LEU A 119 -3.36 -4.73 -19.75
C LEU A 119 -3.20 -5.56 -21.03
N LYS A 120 -3.95 -5.21 -22.08
CA LYS A 120 -3.75 -5.80 -23.43
C LYS A 120 -2.40 -5.40 -24.04
N ASN A 121 -1.84 -4.25 -23.64
CA ASN A 121 -0.60 -3.68 -24.19
C ASN A 121 0.52 -3.65 -23.12
N ASP A 122 0.66 -4.75 -22.37
CA ASP A 122 1.59 -4.91 -21.24
C ASP A 122 3.03 -4.48 -21.57
N LYS A 123 3.58 -4.92 -22.71
CA LYS A 123 4.96 -4.63 -23.15
C LYS A 123 5.21 -3.14 -23.33
N GLN A 124 4.29 -2.43 -23.97
CA GLN A 124 4.44 -0.98 -24.19
C GLN A 124 4.40 -0.22 -22.86
N LYS A 125 3.52 -0.64 -21.94
CA LYS A 125 3.43 0.01 -20.63
C LYS A 125 4.67 -0.24 -19.77
N LYS A 126 5.23 -1.46 -19.80
CA LYS A 126 6.48 -1.78 -19.12
C LYS A 126 7.66 -0.99 -19.67
N VAL A 127 7.77 -0.83 -21.01
CA VAL A 127 8.76 0.04 -21.64
C VAL A 127 8.60 1.50 -21.19
N SER A 128 7.36 1.99 -21.09
CA SER A 128 7.10 3.35 -20.59
C SER A 128 7.54 3.52 -19.13
N PHE A 129 7.32 2.53 -18.27
CA PHE A 129 7.76 2.59 -16.86
C PHE A 129 9.29 2.54 -16.75
N GLU A 130 9.97 1.66 -17.51
CA GLU A 130 11.44 1.59 -17.54
C GLU A 130 12.06 2.88 -18.08
N LYS A 131 11.42 3.53 -19.08
CA LYS A 131 11.85 4.84 -19.58
C LYS A 131 11.80 5.90 -18.46
N ILE A 132 10.68 6.01 -17.75
CA ILE A 132 10.55 6.96 -16.63
C ILE A 132 11.59 6.66 -15.55
N PHE A 133 11.82 5.39 -15.23
CA PHE A 133 12.86 4.97 -14.30
C PHE A 133 14.24 5.45 -14.74
N THR A 134 14.61 5.19 -16.00
CA THR A 134 15.92 5.56 -16.56
C THR A 134 16.11 7.08 -16.56
N GLU A 135 15.08 7.84 -16.93
CA GLU A 135 15.13 9.31 -16.97
C GLU A 135 15.25 9.96 -15.58
N ASN A 136 14.85 9.25 -14.51
CA ASN A 136 14.86 9.77 -13.14
C ASN A 136 15.85 9.03 -12.23
N LYS A 137 16.73 8.20 -12.81
CA LYS A 137 17.58 7.28 -12.06
C LYS A 137 18.41 7.98 -10.98
N ASP A 138 19.06 9.10 -11.32
CA ASP A 138 19.91 9.81 -10.37
C ASP A 138 19.12 10.34 -9.16
N SER A 139 17.92 10.88 -9.40
CA SER A 139 17.04 11.36 -8.32
C SER A 139 16.52 10.21 -7.44
N LEU A 140 16.27 9.04 -8.03
CA LEU A 140 15.86 7.85 -7.30
C LEU A 140 17.00 7.27 -6.47
N ASP A 141 18.22 7.23 -7.02
CA ASP A 141 19.42 6.79 -6.31
C ASP A 141 19.75 7.73 -5.15
N ASP A 142 19.61 9.04 -5.34
CA ASP A 142 19.79 10.01 -4.26
C ASP A 142 18.70 9.89 -3.18
N CYS A 143 17.45 9.64 -3.58
CA CYS A 143 16.36 9.34 -2.66
C CYS A 143 16.67 8.09 -1.82
N TYR A 144 17.15 7.02 -2.45
CA TYR A 144 17.50 5.77 -1.76
C TYR A 144 18.70 5.96 -0.82
N LYS A 145 19.76 6.67 -1.23
CA LYS A 145 20.87 7.01 -0.34
C LYS A 145 20.38 7.82 0.87
N ASN A 146 19.55 8.84 0.64
CA ASN A 146 18.97 9.63 1.71
C ASN A 146 18.15 8.76 2.67
N TYR A 147 17.37 7.81 2.16
CA TYR A 147 16.66 6.82 2.98
C TYR A 147 17.60 6.06 3.94
N LEU A 148 18.80 5.67 3.48
CA LEU A 148 19.79 4.97 4.31
C LEU A 148 20.35 5.85 5.43
N PHE A 149 20.51 7.15 5.20
CA PHE A 149 21.10 8.09 6.16
C PHE A 149 20.07 8.82 7.03
N ASN A 150 18.80 8.89 6.60
CA ASN A 150 17.79 9.71 7.26
C ASN A 150 17.16 9.09 8.50
N ASN A 151 16.76 10.00 9.39
CA ASN A 151 16.32 9.78 10.75
C ASN A 151 14.96 9.04 10.82
N GLN A 152 14.92 7.93 11.57
CA GLN A 152 13.72 7.13 11.83
C GLN A 152 12.55 7.95 12.42
N LYS A 153 12.82 9.12 13.00
CA LYS A 153 11.83 9.95 13.70
C LYS A 153 10.61 10.35 12.87
N LYS A 154 10.76 10.67 11.57
CA LYS A 154 9.62 11.05 10.71
C LYS A 154 8.58 9.92 10.59
N TYR A 155 9.04 8.67 10.59
CA TYR A 155 8.20 7.49 10.35
C TYR A 155 7.82 6.75 11.63
N GLN A 156 8.11 7.31 12.81
CA GLN A 156 7.73 6.70 14.10
C GLN A 156 6.21 6.52 14.23
N VAL A 157 5.43 7.52 13.79
CA VAL A 157 3.97 7.41 13.78
C VAL A 157 3.54 6.24 12.90
N LEU A 158 4.11 6.10 11.70
CA LEU A 158 3.80 5.00 10.81
C LEU A 158 4.12 3.63 11.43
N GLN A 159 5.29 3.48 12.06
CA GLN A 159 5.67 2.26 12.76
C GLN A 159 4.67 1.90 13.87
N LEU A 160 4.34 2.86 14.74
CA LEU A 160 3.41 2.65 15.85
C LEU A 160 2.02 2.23 15.36
N VAL A 161 1.50 2.87 14.30
CA VAL A 161 0.20 2.53 13.73
C VAL A 161 0.23 1.14 13.09
N ILE A 162 1.29 0.79 12.36
CA ILE A 162 1.45 -0.53 11.75
C ILE A 162 1.49 -1.62 12.82
N ASP A 163 2.27 -1.42 13.89
CA ASP A 163 2.39 -2.40 14.98
C ASP A 163 1.04 -2.58 15.69
N LYS A 164 0.35 -1.48 16.00
CA LYS A 164 -0.99 -1.51 16.59
C LYS A 164 -1.99 -2.28 15.73
N VAL A 165 -2.04 -2.02 14.43
CA VAL A 165 -2.95 -2.74 13.52
C VAL A 165 -2.55 -4.22 13.40
N LYS A 166 -1.24 -4.53 13.36
CA LYS A 166 -0.76 -5.92 13.34
C LYS A 166 -1.18 -6.69 14.60
N GLU A 167 -1.21 -6.06 15.76
CA GLU A 167 -1.71 -6.66 17.00
C GLU A 167 -3.21 -6.99 16.91
N GLU A 168 -4.05 -6.05 16.47
CA GLU A 168 -5.49 -6.27 16.28
C GLU A 168 -5.80 -7.42 15.30
N LEU A 169 -4.98 -7.57 14.26
CA LEU A 169 -5.13 -8.63 13.26
C LEU A 169 -4.88 -10.04 13.82
N ILE A 170 -4.16 -10.19 14.94
CA ILE A 170 -3.94 -11.50 15.60
C ILE A 170 -5.27 -12.12 16.00
N GLU A 171 -6.22 -11.31 16.49
CA GLU A 171 -7.56 -11.80 16.82
C GLU A 171 -8.44 -11.91 15.56
N HIS A 172 -8.38 -10.94 14.65
CA HIS A 172 -9.39 -10.79 13.61
C HIS A 172 -9.23 -11.72 12.41
N ILE A 173 -7.98 -12.09 12.05
CA ILE A 173 -7.72 -12.99 10.93
C ILE A 173 -8.17 -14.43 11.23
N PRO A 174 -7.76 -15.08 12.34
CA PRO A 174 -8.19 -16.44 12.66
C PRO A 174 -9.70 -16.56 12.81
N ASN A 175 -10.35 -15.52 13.35
CA ASN A 175 -11.80 -15.46 13.54
C ASN A 175 -12.58 -15.00 12.28
N LYS A 176 -11.92 -14.90 11.12
CA LYS A 176 -12.53 -14.50 9.83
C LYS A 176 -13.27 -13.15 9.88
N LYS A 177 -12.91 -12.27 10.81
CA LYS A 177 -13.38 -10.88 10.85
C LYS A 177 -12.60 -10.02 9.85
N VAL A 178 -11.40 -10.45 9.49
CA VAL A 178 -10.61 -10.03 8.33
C VAL A 178 -10.21 -11.29 7.58
N TYR A 179 -10.42 -11.33 6.27
CA TYR A 179 -9.94 -12.44 5.45
C TYR A 179 -9.64 -11.99 4.02
N PHE A 180 -8.92 -12.83 3.31
CA PHE A 180 -8.56 -12.65 1.91
C PHE A 180 -9.14 -13.83 1.16
N TYR A 181 -9.84 -13.60 0.05
CA TYR A 181 -10.20 -14.72 -0.81
C TYR A 181 -8.93 -15.36 -1.39
N GLU A 182 -8.92 -16.69 -1.39
CA GLU A 182 -8.00 -17.43 -2.24
C GLU A 182 -8.44 -17.17 -3.69
N VAL A 183 -7.48 -16.88 -4.57
CA VAL A 183 -7.75 -16.49 -5.96
C VAL A 183 -8.56 -17.57 -6.71
N GLN A 184 -8.54 -18.80 -6.22
CA GLN A 184 -9.28 -19.96 -6.74
C GLN A 184 -10.79 -19.94 -6.49
N ASP A 185 -11.30 -19.17 -5.53
CA ASP A 185 -12.74 -19.20 -5.17
C ASP A 185 -13.62 -18.41 -6.15
N ASN A 186 -13.01 -17.59 -7.01
CA ASN A 186 -13.71 -16.93 -8.10
C ASN A 186 -13.35 -17.63 -9.41
N ASN A 187 -14.35 -18.17 -10.11
CA ASN A 187 -14.27 -18.61 -11.52
C ASN A 187 -13.88 -17.48 -12.51
N ALA A 188 -13.31 -16.38 -12.03
CA ALA A 188 -12.71 -15.35 -12.84
C ALA A 188 -11.35 -15.85 -13.35
N ASN A 189 -11.20 -15.88 -14.67
CA ASN A 189 -9.98 -16.16 -15.44
C ASN A 189 -8.73 -15.30 -15.10
N LEU A 190 -8.69 -14.64 -13.93
CA LEU A 190 -7.57 -13.84 -13.43
C LEU A 190 -6.31 -14.69 -13.20
N ASP A 191 -6.46 -15.97 -12.84
CA ASP A 191 -5.34 -16.90 -12.68
C ASP A 191 -4.51 -17.01 -13.97
N GLY A 192 -5.16 -17.12 -15.13
CA GLY A 192 -4.46 -17.16 -16.42
C GLY A 192 -3.82 -15.83 -16.83
N LEU A 193 -4.31 -14.71 -16.31
CA LEU A 193 -3.75 -13.38 -16.61
C LEU A 193 -2.47 -13.13 -15.83
N LEU A 194 -2.48 -13.32 -14.50
CA LEU A 194 -1.30 -13.09 -13.67
C LEU A 194 -0.12 -13.99 -14.09
N LEU A 195 -0.41 -15.24 -14.48
CA LEU A 195 0.62 -16.18 -14.95
C LEU A 195 1.30 -15.78 -16.27
N ARG A 196 0.90 -14.68 -16.90
CA ARG A 196 1.64 -14.06 -18.02
C ARG A 196 2.93 -13.38 -17.58
N SER A 197 3.08 -13.03 -16.30
CA SER A 197 4.35 -12.53 -15.75
C SER A 197 5.22 -13.70 -15.28
N GLU A 198 6.50 -13.67 -15.66
CA GLU A 198 7.53 -14.59 -15.13
C GLU A 198 7.57 -14.54 -13.59
N PHE A 199 7.36 -13.37 -13.00
CA PHE A 199 7.38 -13.19 -11.55
C PHE A 199 6.26 -13.98 -10.86
N HIS A 200 5.01 -13.81 -11.30
CA HIS A 200 3.86 -14.54 -10.74
C HIS A 200 3.87 -16.03 -11.10
N MET A 201 4.41 -16.39 -12.27
CA MET A 201 4.64 -17.80 -12.61
C MET A 201 5.60 -18.46 -11.61
N ASN A 202 6.73 -17.83 -11.30
CA ASN A 202 7.69 -18.34 -10.32
C ASN A 202 7.07 -18.43 -8.92
N MET A 203 6.25 -17.45 -8.51
CA MET A 203 5.49 -17.50 -7.25
C MET A 203 4.55 -18.71 -7.19
N ASN A 204 3.80 -18.95 -8.27
CA ASN A 204 2.82 -20.02 -8.33
C ASN A 204 3.46 -21.42 -8.44
N GLN A 205 4.73 -21.49 -8.83
CA GLN A 205 5.50 -22.74 -8.85
C GLN A 205 6.22 -23.00 -7.50
N ASN A 206 6.45 -21.96 -6.69
CA ASN A 206 7.07 -22.12 -5.37
C ASN A 206 6.04 -22.60 -4.32
N LYS A 207 6.04 -23.91 -4.04
CA LYS A 207 5.19 -24.53 -3.00
C LYS A 207 5.37 -23.94 -1.61
N LYS A 208 6.60 -23.54 -1.24
CA LYS A 208 6.86 -22.94 0.09
C LYS A 208 6.24 -21.55 0.16
N PHE A 209 6.39 -20.74 -0.90
CA PHE A 209 5.71 -19.45 -0.99
C PHE A 209 4.19 -19.59 -0.89
N ILE A 210 3.59 -20.53 -1.64
CA ILE A 210 2.13 -20.79 -1.57
C ILE A 210 1.71 -21.11 -0.14
N LYS A 211 2.44 -21.99 0.56
CA LYS A 211 2.15 -22.32 1.96
C LYS A 211 2.27 -21.07 2.85
N MET A 212 3.33 -20.29 2.68
CA MET A 212 3.55 -19.05 3.43
C MET A 212 2.39 -18.04 3.25
N THR A 213 1.72 -18.01 2.09
CA THR A 213 0.58 -17.09 1.90
C THR A 213 -0.59 -17.36 2.85
N LYS A 214 -0.69 -18.57 3.40
CA LYS A 214 -1.71 -18.98 4.38
C LYS A 214 -1.32 -18.65 5.81
N ASP A 215 -0.06 -18.27 6.05
CA ASP A 215 0.44 -17.95 7.38
C ASP A 215 -0.13 -16.61 7.87
N LEU A 216 -0.48 -16.55 9.16
CA LEU A 216 -1.01 -15.35 9.80
C LEU A 216 -0.10 -14.14 9.58
N ASN A 217 1.22 -14.32 9.70
CA ASN A 217 2.16 -13.22 9.52
C ASN A 217 2.10 -12.65 8.09
N PHE A 218 2.07 -13.50 7.06
CA PHE A 218 1.94 -13.04 5.68
C PHE A 218 0.63 -12.28 5.46
N GLN A 219 -0.47 -12.78 6.00
CA GLN A 219 -1.78 -12.14 5.90
C GLN A 219 -1.81 -10.78 6.59
N LYS A 220 -1.16 -10.63 7.75
CA LYS A 220 -0.95 -9.34 8.41
C LYS A 220 -0.19 -8.37 7.51
N LEU A 221 0.97 -8.78 6.99
CA LEU A 221 1.79 -7.95 6.11
C LEU A 221 1.02 -7.48 4.88
N ARG A 222 0.28 -8.40 4.24
CA ARG A 222 -0.57 -8.11 3.08
C ARG A 222 -1.67 -7.11 3.42
N PHE A 223 -2.32 -7.25 4.58
CA PHE A 223 -3.39 -6.32 4.98
C PHE A 223 -2.87 -4.88 5.12
N ILE A 224 -1.75 -4.72 5.80
CA ILE A 224 -1.11 -3.41 5.99
C ILE A 224 -0.74 -2.79 4.63
N THR A 225 -0.24 -3.59 3.69
CA THR A 225 0.09 -3.10 2.34
C THR A 225 -1.14 -2.59 1.59
N ILE A 226 -2.29 -3.23 1.75
CA ILE A 226 -3.55 -2.72 1.20
C ILE A 226 -3.87 -1.36 1.82
N MET A 227 -3.76 -1.22 3.14
CA MET A 227 -4.01 0.05 3.83
C MET A 227 -3.11 1.18 3.33
N VAL A 228 -1.81 0.91 3.11
CA VAL A 228 -0.88 1.89 2.56
C VAL A 228 -1.28 2.33 1.14
N TYR A 229 -1.79 1.42 0.31
CA TYR A 229 -2.28 1.81 -1.02
C TYR A 229 -3.55 2.69 -0.97
N TYR A 230 -4.40 2.50 0.05
CA TYR A 230 -5.51 3.41 0.31
C TYR A 230 -5.03 4.75 0.86
N PHE A 231 -4.01 4.76 1.72
CA PHE A 231 -3.36 5.99 2.17
C PHE A 231 -2.80 6.80 0.99
N PHE A 232 -2.10 6.16 0.05
CA PHE A 232 -1.65 6.85 -1.17
C PHE A 232 -2.80 7.32 -2.06
N LYS A 233 -3.92 6.58 -2.11
CA LYS A 233 -5.14 7.06 -2.78
C LYS A 233 -5.62 8.38 -2.16
N ASN A 234 -5.56 8.49 -0.84
CA ASN A 234 -5.99 9.68 -0.11
C ASN A 234 -5.06 10.87 -0.32
N LEU A 235 -3.77 10.60 -0.55
CA LEU A 235 -2.81 11.60 -1.01
C LEU A 235 -3.04 12.05 -2.46
N GLY A 236 -3.98 11.43 -3.18
CA GLY A 236 -4.37 11.80 -4.53
C GLY A 236 -3.72 10.98 -5.63
N LEU A 237 -2.97 9.91 -5.31
CA LEU A 237 -2.41 9.04 -6.35
C LEU A 237 -3.53 8.25 -7.03
N THR A 238 -3.54 8.32 -8.36
CA THR A 238 -4.31 7.42 -9.22
C THR A 238 -3.79 5.98 -9.10
N ASN A 239 -4.59 5.01 -9.54
CA ASN A 239 -4.17 3.61 -9.57
C ASN A 239 -2.88 3.43 -10.38
N THR A 240 -2.78 4.05 -11.56
CA THR A 240 -1.61 3.96 -12.44
C THR A 240 -0.36 4.54 -11.79
N GLU A 241 -0.48 5.67 -11.10
CA GLU A 241 0.65 6.28 -10.37
C GLU A 241 1.11 5.39 -9.23
N ARG A 242 0.22 4.75 -8.47
CA ARG A 242 0.65 3.79 -7.43
C ARG A 242 1.43 2.62 -7.99
N TYR A 243 1.00 2.05 -9.12
CA TYR A 243 1.76 0.99 -9.80
C TYR A 243 3.12 1.49 -10.28
N LEU A 244 3.20 2.71 -10.79
CA LEU A 244 4.46 3.35 -11.18
C LEU A 244 5.37 3.58 -9.97
N MET A 245 4.85 4.11 -8.86
CA MET A 245 5.66 4.33 -7.65
C MET A 245 6.21 3.02 -7.10
N CYS A 246 5.40 1.96 -7.04
CA CYS A 246 5.88 0.62 -6.69
C CYS A 246 6.99 0.15 -7.63
N TYR A 247 6.82 0.41 -8.94
CA TYR A 247 7.80 0.03 -9.96
C TYR A 247 9.14 0.73 -9.76
N LEU A 248 9.12 2.05 -9.64
CA LEU A 248 10.32 2.86 -9.41
C LEU A 248 11.00 2.44 -8.09
N ALA A 249 10.24 2.22 -7.02
CA ALA A 249 10.79 1.81 -5.73
C ALA A 249 11.48 0.44 -5.83
N TYR A 250 10.83 -0.60 -6.36
CA TYR A 250 11.45 -1.92 -6.41
C TYR A 250 12.66 -1.97 -7.35
N ARG A 251 12.62 -1.25 -8.48
CA ARG A 251 13.75 -1.18 -9.41
C ARG A 251 14.95 -0.47 -8.80
N THR A 252 14.70 0.59 -8.02
CA THR A 252 15.77 1.29 -7.28
C THR A 252 16.43 0.37 -6.26
N ILE A 253 15.63 -0.42 -5.52
CA ILE A 253 16.13 -1.41 -4.56
C ILE A 253 16.94 -2.50 -5.26
N GLU A 254 16.47 -3.04 -6.39
CA GLU A 254 17.22 -4.05 -7.16
C GLU A 254 18.63 -3.59 -7.54
N ILE A 255 18.76 -2.34 -8.01
CA ILE A 255 20.06 -1.78 -8.39
C ILE A 255 20.95 -1.56 -7.16
N ASN A 256 20.43 -0.88 -6.14
CA ASN A 256 21.25 -0.46 -5.00
C ASN A 256 21.62 -1.61 -4.06
N GLU A 257 20.78 -2.64 -3.95
CA GLU A 257 21.07 -3.86 -3.18
C GLU A 257 21.77 -4.94 -4.03
N ASN A 258 21.95 -4.70 -5.33
CA ASN A 258 22.49 -5.65 -6.30
C ASN A 258 21.77 -7.02 -6.27
N VAL A 259 20.43 -6.97 -6.32
CA VAL A 259 19.56 -8.16 -6.31
C VAL A 259 18.64 -8.18 -7.53
N LEU A 260 18.21 -9.39 -7.90
CA LEU A 260 17.12 -9.58 -8.87
C LEU A 260 15.94 -10.21 -8.13
N LEU A 261 14.87 -9.45 -7.92
CA LEU A 261 13.74 -9.87 -7.08
C LEU A 261 13.05 -11.12 -7.62
N LYS A 262 13.08 -11.33 -8.93
CA LYS A 262 12.57 -12.57 -9.55
C LYS A 262 13.33 -13.82 -9.09
N ASN A 263 14.58 -13.68 -8.66
CA ASN A 263 15.38 -14.78 -8.11
C ASN A 263 15.20 -14.88 -6.59
N GLU A 264 14.86 -13.79 -5.90
CA GLU A 264 14.60 -13.81 -4.46
C GLU A 264 13.33 -14.61 -4.09
N ILE A 265 12.35 -14.66 -5.00
CA ILE A 265 11.10 -15.41 -4.76
C ILE A 265 11.31 -16.92 -4.62
N THR A 266 12.41 -17.46 -5.16
CA THR A 266 12.72 -18.90 -5.09
C THR A 266 13.43 -19.28 -3.79
N LYS A 267 13.83 -18.29 -2.97
CA LYS A 267 14.52 -18.51 -1.70
C LYS A 267 13.58 -18.74 -0.51
N PHE A 268 12.28 -18.51 -0.68
CA PHE A 268 11.24 -18.87 0.31
C PHE A 268 11.05 -20.37 0.37
#